data_AF-A0A7J9PI47-F1
#
_entry.id   AF-A0A7J9PI47-F1
#
_cell.length_a   1.000
_cell.length_b   1.000
_cell.length_c   1.000
_cell.angle_alpha   90.00
_cell.angle_beta   90.00
_cell.angle_gamma   90.00
#
_symmetry.space_group_name_H-M   'P 1'
#
loop_
_entity.id
_entity.type
_entity.pdbx_description
1 polymer ?
#
loop_
_entity_poly.entity_id
_entity_poly.type
_entity_poly.pdbx_seq_one_letter_code
_entity_poly.pdbx_strand_id
1 'polypeptide(L)'
;MLFIAFAPFGAFALEANSKNGEYSLEDIKYYKIFENEDVPKVMYELRQGNFEIINELKNEWEIEEESVSFEYTTSKNPLGELIRNNLYELGQKYEVFENETDFVSKMNAWATSFTKLMMKKSSEQKDKLIVQTVNALDNLDETLNLFSERLREWYSLYFPEMDNLIKKHDIYVGLVSEYGDREEYTRTKLKKTMPSNVARTISLAAKESMGADVSEFDLEIMKNLANEIKSMYEYREKLQEYLETSMKEIAPNLTKVAGASLGARLISLAGGIERLLRLPASTIQVIGAEKALFAHLRERALPPKHGVIFQHPLIQGNPWWLHGKIARAISCKISIAIRADAFGNDISDMLVEDMNKKVAEIKEKFPEPTRKRRPRPDTRSFGNKGGQDRDRRSQGDRKPFDKKGEPRKGDSKKGGKPFGKKPAGRDDRRDDRRDDRKSDKKPFGGKPKGSGNQPPKERSGEKRRDSTKKVKAERKVIGKTSSQN
;
A
#
# COMPACT_ATOMS: atom_id res chain seq x y z
N MET A 1 -34.56 39.08 10.02
CA MET A 1 -33.54 38.03 9.81
C MET A 1 -34.00 36.79 10.56
N LEU A 2 -34.10 35.65 9.90
CA LEU A 2 -34.49 34.38 10.52
C LEU A 2 -33.22 33.56 10.81
N PHE A 3 -33.01 33.18 12.06
CA PHE A 3 -31.97 32.23 12.41
C PHE A 3 -32.57 30.83 12.38
N ILE A 4 -31.96 29.92 11.60
CA ILE A 4 -32.30 28.50 11.60
C ILE A 4 -31.13 27.76 12.25
N ALA A 5 -31.44 26.82 13.14
CA ALA A 5 -30.46 25.94 13.75
C ALA A 5 -31.02 24.51 13.83
N PHE A 6 -30.12 23.55 13.59
CA PHE A 6 -30.45 22.14 13.60
C PHE A 6 -29.96 21.50 14.91
N ALA A 7 -30.85 20.77 15.55
CA ALA A 7 -30.55 19.84 16.62
C ALA A 7 -30.64 18.40 16.09
N PRO A 8 -30.09 17.41 16.82
CA PRO A 8 -30.19 16.01 16.44
C PRO A 8 -31.63 15.53 16.17
N PHE A 9 -32.62 16.07 16.88
CA PHE A 9 -34.02 15.64 16.79
C PHE A 9 -34.95 16.61 16.03
N GLY A 10 -34.44 17.73 15.53
CA GLY A 10 -35.31 18.69 14.87
C GLY A 10 -34.62 19.95 14.36
N ALA A 11 -35.33 20.69 13.52
CA ALA A 11 -34.96 22.03 13.07
C ALA A 11 -35.76 23.07 13.87
N PHE A 12 -35.09 24.14 14.27
CA PHE A 12 -35.69 25.24 15.01
C PHE A 12 -35.35 26.56 14.33
N ALA A 13 -36.32 27.47 14.28
CA ALA A 13 -36.12 28.81 13.75
C ALA A 13 -36.62 29.90 14.70
N LEU A 14 -35.87 31.01 14.73
CA LEU A 14 -36.13 32.19 15.55
C LEU A 14 -36.06 33.44 14.68
N GLU A 15 -37.04 34.34 14.81
CA GLU A 15 -36.99 35.66 14.21
C GLU A 15 -36.15 36.61 15.07
N ALA A 16 -35.20 37.32 14.45
CA ALA A 16 -34.37 38.31 15.10
C ALA A 16 -35.18 39.58 15.47
N ASN A 17 -36.05 39.47 16.48
CA ASN A 17 -36.87 40.56 17.01
C ASN A 17 -36.74 40.64 18.54
N SER A 18 -35.56 40.95 19.07
CA SER A 18 -35.45 41.38 20.48
C SER A 18 -34.42 42.50 20.65
N LYS A 19 -34.84 43.55 21.39
CA LYS A 19 -34.10 44.80 21.58
C LYS A 19 -32.86 44.68 22.46
N ASN A 20 -32.61 43.51 23.10
CA ASN A 20 -31.55 43.33 24.11
C ASN A 20 -30.60 42.13 23.90
N GLY A 21 -30.70 41.36 22.80
CA GLY A 21 -29.74 40.28 22.50
C GLY A 21 -29.81 39.03 23.39
N GLU A 22 -30.71 38.99 24.38
CA GLU A 22 -31.07 37.78 25.12
C GLU A 22 -32.31 37.15 24.47
N TYR A 23 -32.20 35.88 24.13
CA TYR A 23 -33.26 35.08 23.51
C TYR A 23 -33.61 33.94 24.47
N SER A 24 -34.88 33.61 24.60
CA SER A 24 -35.41 32.55 25.47
C SER A 24 -35.97 31.39 24.65
N LEU A 25 -36.23 30.24 25.29
CA LEU A 25 -36.83 29.08 24.64
C LEU A 25 -38.27 29.33 24.12
N GLU A 26 -38.89 30.43 24.55
CA GLU A 26 -40.24 30.86 24.16
C GLU A 26 -40.24 31.67 22.86
N ASP A 27 -39.07 32.17 22.42
CA ASP A 27 -38.92 32.97 21.20
C ASP A 27 -38.76 32.13 19.92
N ILE A 28 -38.76 30.79 20.06
CA ILE A 28 -38.73 29.86 18.93
C ILE A 28 -40.12 29.84 18.29
N LYS A 29 -40.22 30.42 17.08
CA LYS A 29 -41.50 30.55 16.36
C LYS A 29 -41.83 29.34 15.50
N TYR A 30 -40.82 28.68 14.94
CA TYR A 30 -41.02 27.54 14.05
C TYR A 30 -40.14 26.36 14.49
N TYR A 31 -40.72 25.16 14.49
CA TYR A 31 -40.02 23.93 14.80
C TYR A 31 -40.51 22.79 13.91
N LYS A 32 -39.60 21.86 13.58
CA LYS A 32 -39.93 20.56 12.99
C LYS A 32 -39.16 19.49 13.76
N ILE A 33 -39.88 18.55 14.35
CA ILE A 33 -39.28 17.37 14.97
C ILE A 33 -39.13 16.32 13.87
N PHE A 34 -37.94 15.75 13.76
CA PHE A 34 -37.69 14.68 12.80
C PHE A 34 -38.17 13.35 13.35
N GLU A 35 -38.65 12.48 12.47
CA GLU A 35 -38.93 11.10 12.86
C GLU A 35 -37.63 10.40 13.30
N ASN A 36 -37.73 9.53 14.32
CA ASN A 36 -36.57 8.87 14.93
C ASN A 36 -35.71 8.10 13.92
N GLU A 37 -36.31 7.61 12.84
CA GLU A 37 -35.64 6.84 11.78
C GLU A 37 -34.88 7.72 10.77
N ASP A 38 -35.32 8.96 10.59
CA ASP A 38 -34.78 9.88 9.60
C ASP A 38 -33.72 10.83 10.17
N VAL A 39 -33.69 11.02 11.49
CA VAL A 39 -32.64 11.77 12.20
C VAL A 39 -31.22 11.45 11.68
N PRO A 40 -30.78 10.19 11.55
CA PRO A 40 -29.44 9.90 11.05
C PRO A 40 -29.20 10.31 9.59
N LYS A 41 -30.24 10.28 8.73
CA LYS A 41 -30.14 10.65 7.32
C LYS A 41 -30.06 12.16 7.17
N VAL A 42 -30.95 12.89 7.85
CA VAL A 42 -30.97 14.35 7.89
C VAL A 42 -29.63 14.90 8.40
N MET A 43 -29.11 14.33 9.50
CA MET A 43 -27.80 14.72 10.04
C MET A 43 -26.64 14.43 9.09
N TYR A 44 -26.76 13.40 8.24
CA TYR A 44 -25.77 13.08 7.23
C TYR A 44 -25.78 14.10 6.09
N GLU A 45 -26.96 14.42 5.57
CA GLU A 45 -27.14 15.39 4.49
C GLU A 45 -26.66 16.78 4.89
N LEU A 46 -27.03 17.25 6.08
CA LEU A 46 -26.57 18.54 6.63
C LEU A 46 -25.04 18.61 6.75
N ARG A 47 -24.38 17.51 7.14
CA ARG A 47 -22.91 17.46 7.23
C ARG A 47 -22.23 17.54 5.86
N GLN A 48 -22.85 16.96 4.83
CA GLN A 48 -22.34 17.03 3.46
C GLN A 48 -22.61 18.40 2.80
N GLY A 49 -23.32 19.29 3.49
CA GLY A 49 -23.75 20.57 2.94
C GLY A 49 -24.94 20.44 1.98
N ASN A 50 -25.65 19.30 1.98
CA ASN A 50 -26.94 19.22 1.33
C ASN A 50 -28.00 19.81 2.28
N PHE A 51 -28.61 20.90 1.84
CA PHE A 51 -29.60 21.67 2.60
C PHE A 51 -30.97 21.66 1.92
N GLU A 52 -31.28 20.67 1.08
CA GLU A 52 -32.61 20.50 0.45
C GLU A 52 -33.74 20.48 1.49
N ILE A 53 -33.48 19.93 2.67
CA ILE A 53 -34.39 19.96 3.83
C ILE A 53 -34.78 21.39 4.21
N ILE A 54 -33.91 22.39 4.00
CA ILE A 54 -34.24 23.80 4.25
C ILE A 54 -35.35 24.28 3.30
N ASN A 55 -35.41 23.79 2.06
CA ASN A 55 -36.47 24.14 1.13
C ASN A 55 -37.80 23.49 1.54
N GLU A 56 -37.77 22.26 2.05
CA GLU A 56 -38.96 21.61 2.63
C GLU A 56 -39.46 22.36 3.87
N LEU A 57 -38.55 22.77 4.75
CA LEU A 57 -38.87 23.57 5.94
C LEU A 57 -39.46 24.94 5.58
N LYS A 58 -39.00 25.57 4.49
CA LYS A 58 -39.56 26.84 3.99
C LYS A 58 -41.01 26.71 3.55
N ASN A 59 -41.33 25.62 2.83
CA ASN A 59 -42.70 25.35 2.36
C ASN A 59 -43.63 25.04 3.54
N GLU A 60 -43.15 24.31 4.54
CA GLU A 60 -43.93 23.98 5.74
C GLU A 60 -44.12 25.16 6.69
N TRP A 61 -43.20 26.12 6.71
CA TRP A 61 -43.26 27.31 7.56
C TRP A 61 -43.89 28.54 6.88
N GLU A 62 -44.40 28.40 5.65
CA GLU A 62 -45.08 29.46 4.88
C GLU A 62 -44.31 30.80 4.82
N ILE A 63 -42.98 30.75 4.62
CA ILE A 63 -42.13 31.96 4.57
C ILE A 63 -42.14 32.54 3.15
N GLU A 64 -42.71 33.75 2.96
CA GLU A 64 -42.80 34.45 1.66
C GLU A 64 -41.42 34.68 0.99
N GLU A 65 -41.39 34.54 -0.34
CA GLU A 65 -40.20 34.40 -1.21
C GLU A 65 -39.20 35.58 -1.24
N GLU A 66 -39.44 36.69 -0.54
CA GLU A 66 -38.59 37.86 -0.72
C GLU A 66 -37.28 37.78 0.09
N SER A 67 -36.25 37.30 -0.60
CA SER A 67 -34.82 37.61 -0.38
C SER A 67 -34.11 36.96 0.81
N VAL A 68 -34.12 35.63 0.91
CA VAL A 68 -33.18 34.93 1.82
C VAL A 68 -31.94 34.47 1.08
N SER A 69 -30.92 35.33 1.03
CA SER A 69 -29.53 34.91 0.80
C SER A 69 -29.05 34.15 2.04
N PHE A 70 -28.86 32.84 1.92
CA PHE A 70 -28.27 32.06 2.99
C PHE A 70 -26.77 32.40 3.13
N GLU A 71 -26.44 33.30 4.04
CA GLU A 71 -25.05 33.48 4.45
C GLU A 71 -24.70 32.45 5.53
N TYR A 72 -23.79 31.54 5.19
CA TYR A 72 -23.16 30.69 6.20
C TYR A 72 -22.28 31.57 7.09
N THR A 73 -22.80 31.95 8.25
CA THR A 73 -22.00 32.68 9.22
C THR A 73 -21.28 31.67 10.10
N THR A 74 -19.96 31.56 9.92
CA THR A 74 -19.06 30.81 10.83
C THR A 74 -18.98 31.45 12.23
N SER A 75 -19.65 32.59 12.43
CA SER A 75 -19.73 33.28 13.72
C SER A 75 -20.76 32.61 14.64
N LYS A 76 -20.70 32.98 15.92
CA LYS A 76 -21.61 32.48 16.94
C LYS A 76 -23.06 32.87 16.62
N ASN A 77 -23.86 31.92 16.16
CA ASN A 77 -25.30 32.10 16.03
C ASN A 77 -25.96 32.02 17.42
N PRO A 78 -26.66 33.07 17.90
CA PRO A 78 -27.33 33.08 19.20
C PRO A 78 -28.26 31.89 19.42
N LEU A 79 -29.01 31.49 18.38
CA LEU A 79 -29.92 30.35 18.44
C LEU A 79 -29.15 29.01 18.61
N GLY A 80 -27.98 28.89 17.99
CA GLY A 80 -27.13 27.71 18.13
C GLY A 80 -26.47 27.59 19.51
N GLU A 81 -26.22 28.70 20.21
CA GLU A 81 -25.78 28.67 21.61
C GLU A 81 -26.93 28.28 22.56
N LEU A 82 -28.14 28.80 22.34
CA LEU A 82 -29.33 28.43 23.10
C LEU A 82 -29.66 26.94 23.01
N ILE A 83 -29.69 26.38 21.79
CA ILE A 83 -30.01 24.96 21.59
C ILE A 83 -28.95 24.06 22.22
N ARG A 84 -27.68 24.45 22.17
CA ARG A 84 -26.59 23.66 22.77
C ARG A 84 -26.65 23.63 24.29
N ASN A 85 -27.03 24.73 24.92
CA ASN A 85 -27.12 24.81 26.37
C ASN A 85 -28.38 24.10 26.91
N ASN A 86 -29.49 24.16 26.16
CA ASN A 86 -30.80 23.70 26.63
C ASN A 86 -31.35 22.51 25.83
N LEU A 87 -30.48 21.63 25.32
CA LEU A 87 -30.87 20.55 24.41
C LEU A 87 -31.89 19.57 25.02
N TYR A 88 -31.73 19.27 26.31
CA TYR A 88 -32.65 18.40 27.06
C TYR A 88 -33.98 19.11 27.33
N GLU A 89 -33.94 20.35 27.80
CA GLU A 89 -35.14 21.16 28.12
C GLU A 89 -36.00 21.38 26.87
N LEU A 90 -35.37 21.62 25.71
CA LEU A 90 -36.03 21.69 24.42
C LEU A 90 -36.71 20.39 24.04
N GLY A 91 -36.00 19.27 24.17
CA GLY A 91 -36.57 17.97 23.86
C GLY A 91 -37.69 17.54 24.81
N GLN A 92 -37.69 18.01 26.06
CA GLN A 92 -38.81 17.83 26.99
C GLN A 92 -40.00 18.73 26.63
N LYS A 93 -39.76 20.00 26.28
CA LYS A 93 -40.80 20.96 25.85
C LYS A 93 -41.57 20.48 24.62
N TYR A 94 -40.89 19.79 23.71
CA TYR A 94 -41.48 19.27 22.47
C TYR A 94 -41.81 17.77 22.53
N GLU A 95 -41.90 17.18 23.73
CA GLU A 95 -42.29 15.78 23.99
C GLU A 95 -41.45 14.72 23.24
N VAL A 96 -40.20 15.06 22.92
CA VAL A 96 -39.25 14.14 22.26
C VAL A 96 -38.66 13.15 23.27
N PHE A 97 -38.49 13.58 24.52
CA PHE A 97 -37.92 12.78 25.61
C PHE A 97 -38.83 12.79 26.84
N GLU A 98 -39.07 11.60 27.40
CA GLU A 98 -39.87 11.47 28.62
C GLU A 98 -39.01 11.67 29.88
N ASN A 99 -37.76 11.21 29.85
CA ASN A 99 -36.84 11.20 30.98
C ASN A 99 -35.39 11.46 30.53
N GLU A 100 -34.51 11.85 31.47
CA GLU A 100 -33.08 12.04 31.21
C GLU A 100 -32.40 10.75 30.70
N THR A 101 -32.84 9.59 31.19
CA THR A 101 -32.37 8.27 30.72
C THR A 101 -32.81 7.98 29.27
N ASP A 102 -34.03 8.37 28.90
CA ASP A 102 -34.56 8.23 27.53
C ASP A 102 -33.82 9.17 26.57
N PHE A 103 -33.53 10.40 27.00
CA PHE A 103 -32.69 11.34 26.25
C PHE A 103 -31.32 10.74 25.91
N VAL A 104 -30.60 10.23 26.91
CA VAL A 104 -29.28 9.61 26.70
C VAL A 104 -29.39 8.38 25.79
N SER A 105 -30.42 7.56 25.97
CA SER A 105 -30.66 6.36 25.16
C SER A 105 -30.89 6.69 23.68
N LYS A 106 -31.83 7.60 23.40
CA LYS A 106 -32.16 8.05 22.03
C LYS A 106 -30.98 8.76 21.37
N MET A 107 -30.29 9.64 22.10
CA MET A 107 -29.09 10.32 21.60
C MET A 107 -27.98 9.32 21.23
N ASN A 108 -27.72 8.33 22.07
CA ASN A 108 -26.75 7.27 21.76
C ASN A 108 -27.19 6.41 20.58
N ALA A 109 -28.49 6.09 20.47
CA ALA A 109 -29.05 5.33 19.36
C ALA A 109 -28.87 6.09 18.03
N TRP A 110 -29.24 7.37 17.98
CA TRP A 110 -29.06 8.22 16.79
C TRP A 110 -27.59 8.39 16.44
N ALA A 111 -26.71 8.64 17.42
CA ALA A 111 -25.27 8.75 17.19
C ALA A 111 -24.68 7.46 16.62
N THR A 112 -25.12 6.30 17.12
CA THR A 112 -24.70 4.99 16.62
C THR A 112 -25.21 4.75 15.19
N SER A 113 -26.48 5.04 14.91
CA SER A 113 -27.08 4.90 13.59
C SER A 113 -26.44 5.84 12.57
N PHE A 114 -26.17 7.09 12.96
CA PHE A 114 -25.42 8.06 12.15
C PHE A 114 -24.00 7.55 11.84
N THR A 115 -23.29 7.03 12.84
CA THR A 115 -21.95 6.46 12.66
C THR A 115 -22.00 5.25 11.71
N LYS A 116 -22.98 4.36 11.85
CA LYS A 116 -23.19 3.23 10.93
C LYS A 116 -23.44 3.71 9.50
N LEU A 117 -24.25 4.75 9.31
CA LEU A 117 -24.53 5.34 8.00
C LEU A 117 -23.27 5.94 7.38
N MET A 118 -22.49 6.71 8.15
CA MET A 118 -21.19 7.24 7.74
C MET A 118 -20.22 6.12 7.33
N MET A 119 -20.13 5.06 8.14
CA MET A 119 -19.28 3.91 7.85
C MET A 119 -19.73 3.17 6.58
N LYS A 120 -21.04 2.96 6.41
CA LYS A 120 -21.62 2.33 5.22
C LYS A 120 -21.28 3.12 3.96
N LYS A 121 -21.52 4.45 3.98
CA LYS A 121 -21.21 5.34 2.86
C LYS A 121 -19.72 5.41 2.55
N SER A 122 -18.86 5.38 3.57
CA SER A 122 -17.42 5.30 3.35
C SER A 122 -17.01 3.94 2.78
N SER A 123 -17.63 2.83 3.18
CA SER A 123 -17.36 1.50 2.61
C SER A 123 -17.89 1.33 1.18
N GLU A 124 -18.92 2.09 0.79
CA GLU A 124 -19.46 2.15 -0.58
C GLU A 124 -18.52 2.91 -1.56
N GLN A 125 -17.48 3.59 -1.07
CA GLN A 125 -16.56 4.32 -1.94
C GLN A 125 -15.81 3.35 -2.88
N LYS A 126 -16.00 3.54 -4.19
CA LYS A 126 -15.44 2.65 -5.22
C LYS A 126 -13.90 2.60 -5.20
N ASP A 127 -13.22 3.64 -4.71
CA ASP A 127 -11.76 3.67 -4.62
C ASP A 127 -11.20 2.63 -3.65
N LYS A 128 -11.92 2.29 -2.58
CA LYS A 128 -11.54 1.21 -1.66
C LYS A 128 -11.54 -0.15 -2.34
N LEU A 129 -12.44 -0.39 -3.29
CA LEU A 129 -12.46 -1.62 -4.07
C LEU A 129 -11.18 -1.71 -4.93
N ILE A 130 -10.76 -0.62 -5.58
CA ILE A 130 -9.48 -0.57 -6.32
C ILE A 130 -8.32 -0.95 -5.39
N VAL A 131 -8.26 -0.36 -4.18
CA VAL A 131 -7.19 -0.64 -3.21
C VAL A 131 -7.12 -2.15 -2.91
N GLN A 132 -8.27 -2.78 -2.65
CA GLN A 132 -8.31 -4.22 -2.37
C GLN A 132 -7.95 -5.07 -3.59
N THR A 133 -8.39 -4.69 -4.79
CA THR A 133 -8.04 -5.40 -6.03
C THR A 133 -6.54 -5.37 -6.30
N VAL A 134 -5.88 -4.23 -6.09
CA VAL A 134 -4.41 -4.13 -6.24
C VAL A 134 -3.69 -5.01 -5.22
N ASN A 135 -4.11 -4.98 -3.95
CA ASN A 135 -3.50 -5.81 -2.93
C ASN A 135 -3.74 -7.31 -3.21
N ALA A 136 -4.91 -7.68 -3.72
CA ALA A 136 -5.21 -9.04 -4.13
C ALA A 136 -4.32 -9.48 -5.31
N LEU A 137 -4.10 -8.62 -6.31
CA LEU A 137 -3.18 -8.89 -7.41
C LEU A 137 -1.74 -9.08 -6.92
N ASP A 138 -1.25 -8.21 -6.03
CA ASP A 138 0.09 -8.32 -5.46
C ASP A 138 0.27 -9.63 -4.66
N ASN A 139 -0.72 -10.00 -3.84
CA ASN A 139 -0.72 -11.25 -3.09
C ASN A 139 -0.80 -12.48 -4.01
N LEU A 140 -1.57 -12.40 -5.08
CA LEU A 140 -1.65 -13.47 -6.10
C LEU A 140 -0.31 -13.62 -6.82
N ASP A 141 0.36 -12.53 -7.19
CA ASP A 141 1.68 -12.58 -7.83
C ASP A 141 2.72 -13.24 -6.91
N GLU A 142 2.73 -12.91 -5.62
CA GLU A 142 3.62 -13.56 -4.64
C GLU A 142 3.29 -15.06 -4.48
N THR A 143 2.01 -15.40 -4.40
CA THR A 143 1.53 -16.77 -4.24
C THR A 143 1.80 -17.63 -5.47
N LEU A 144 1.58 -17.08 -6.67
CA LEU A 144 1.86 -17.73 -7.96
C LEU A 144 3.35 -18.05 -8.09
N ASN A 145 4.23 -17.12 -7.70
CA ASN A 145 5.67 -17.37 -7.69
C ASN A 145 6.02 -18.50 -6.73
N LEU A 146 5.53 -18.43 -5.49
CA LEU A 146 5.80 -19.45 -4.47
C LEU A 146 5.34 -20.85 -4.89
N PHE A 147 4.10 -20.98 -5.41
CA PHE A 147 3.58 -22.26 -5.86
C PHE A 147 4.26 -22.76 -7.13
N SER A 148 4.64 -21.86 -8.05
CA SER A 148 5.37 -22.25 -9.25
C SER A 148 6.79 -22.72 -8.95
N GLU A 149 7.48 -22.11 -7.97
CA GLU A 149 8.76 -22.60 -7.47
C GLU A 149 8.60 -23.98 -6.82
N ARG A 150 7.57 -24.14 -5.97
CA ARG A 150 7.28 -25.44 -5.33
C ARG A 150 6.98 -26.54 -6.35
N LEU A 151 6.16 -26.26 -7.36
CA LEU A 151 5.85 -27.21 -8.44
C LEU A 151 7.11 -27.57 -9.23
N ARG A 152 7.98 -26.60 -9.51
CA ARG A 152 9.27 -26.84 -10.18
C ARG A 152 10.15 -27.76 -9.38
N GLU A 153 10.37 -27.47 -8.10
CA GLU A 153 11.18 -28.31 -7.22
C GLU A 153 10.64 -29.75 -7.15
N TRP A 154 9.32 -29.90 -7.04
CA TRP A 154 8.69 -31.22 -6.94
C TRP A 154 8.78 -32.00 -8.26
N TYR A 155 8.38 -31.39 -9.37
CA TYR A 155 8.39 -32.05 -10.67
C TYR A 155 9.81 -32.27 -11.21
N SER A 156 10.80 -31.48 -10.77
CA SER A 156 12.22 -31.71 -11.10
C SER A 156 12.76 -33.03 -10.55
N LEU A 157 12.11 -33.64 -9.55
CA LEU A 157 12.47 -34.99 -9.10
C LEU A 157 12.15 -36.05 -10.18
N TYR A 158 11.12 -35.80 -10.98
CA TYR A 158 10.65 -36.68 -12.06
C TYR A 158 11.24 -36.31 -13.43
N PHE A 159 11.38 -35.02 -13.73
CA PHE A 159 11.93 -34.53 -15.00
C PHE A 159 12.85 -33.31 -14.79
N PRO A 160 14.08 -33.50 -14.29
CA PRO A 160 15.00 -32.41 -13.91
C PRO A 160 15.47 -31.56 -15.09
N GLU A 161 15.55 -32.14 -16.30
CA GLU A 161 16.04 -31.42 -17.48
C GLU A 161 15.08 -30.29 -17.91
N MET A 162 13.79 -30.40 -17.58
CA MET A 162 12.78 -29.41 -17.95
C MET A 162 12.99 -28.06 -17.27
N ASP A 163 13.45 -28.04 -16.02
CA ASP A 163 13.68 -26.80 -15.26
C ASP A 163 14.73 -25.91 -15.93
N ASN A 164 15.81 -26.53 -16.43
CA ASN A 164 16.86 -25.83 -17.17
C ASN A 164 16.42 -25.32 -18.55
N LEU A 165 15.54 -26.07 -19.23
CA LEU A 165 15.05 -25.73 -20.57
C LEU A 165 14.04 -24.58 -20.54
N ILE A 166 13.22 -24.49 -19.49
CA ILE A 166 12.08 -23.56 -19.43
C ILE A 166 12.27 -22.59 -18.26
N LYS A 167 12.65 -21.35 -18.57
CA LYS A 167 12.87 -20.31 -17.55
C LYS A 167 11.60 -19.65 -17.00
N LYS A 168 10.51 -19.61 -17.80
CA LYS A 168 9.27 -18.94 -17.39
C LYS A 168 8.36 -19.90 -16.62
N HIS A 169 7.88 -19.49 -15.44
CA HIS A 169 7.00 -20.29 -14.59
C HIS A 169 5.67 -20.63 -15.28
N ASP A 170 5.03 -19.66 -15.90
CA ASP A 170 3.71 -19.81 -16.51
C ASP A 170 3.70 -20.92 -17.58
N ILE A 171 4.73 -20.95 -18.42
CA ILE A 171 4.88 -21.97 -19.48
C ILE A 171 5.14 -23.34 -18.86
N TYR A 172 5.98 -23.41 -17.83
CA TYR A 172 6.30 -24.66 -17.15
C TYR A 172 5.06 -25.28 -16.51
N VAL A 173 4.28 -24.48 -15.78
CA VAL A 173 3.01 -24.90 -15.17
C VAL A 173 2.05 -25.40 -16.25
N GLY A 174 1.93 -24.68 -17.37
CA GLY A 174 1.08 -25.09 -18.49
C GLY A 174 1.44 -26.45 -19.08
N LEU A 175 2.73 -26.76 -19.19
CA LEU A 175 3.18 -28.06 -19.69
C LEU A 175 2.93 -29.20 -18.70
N VAL A 176 3.22 -28.99 -17.41
CA VAL A 176 2.94 -30.00 -16.39
C VAL A 176 1.44 -30.28 -16.29
N SER A 177 0.62 -29.24 -16.37
CA SER A 177 -0.85 -29.31 -16.38
C SER A 177 -1.38 -30.10 -17.59
N GLU A 178 -0.83 -29.89 -18.79
CA GLU A 178 -1.32 -30.54 -20.01
C GLU A 178 -0.83 -31.99 -20.13
N TYR A 179 0.48 -32.22 -20.01
CA TYR A 179 1.11 -33.51 -20.31
C TYR A 179 1.24 -34.38 -19.06
N GLY A 180 1.85 -33.88 -17.99
CA GLY A 180 2.12 -34.66 -16.78
C GLY A 180 3.22 -35.71 -16.98
N ASP A 181 2.99 -36.72 -17.83
CA ASP A 181 3.90 -37.83 -18.06
C ASP A 181 5.00 -37.52 -19.07
N ARG A 182 6.21 -38.08 -18.85
CA ARG A 182 7.38 -37.95 -19.75
C ARG A 182 7.09 -38.42 -21.18
N GLU A 183 6.29 -39.48 -21.33
CA GLU A 183 5.96 -40.06 -22.63
C GLU A 183 5.06 -39.16 -23.49
N GLU A 184 4.24 -38.32 -22.83
CA GLU A 184 3.34 -37.43 -23.52
C GLU A 184 4.03 -36.22 -24.18
N TYR A 185 5.28 -35.93 -23.81
CA TYR A 185 6.12 -34.87 -24.39
C TYR A 185 6.59 -35.22 -25.81
N THR A 186 5.63 -35.39 -26.72
CA THR A 186 5.88 -35.65 -28.14
C THR A 186 6.02 -34.33 -28.90
N ARG A 187 6.96 -34.30 -29.85
CA ARG A 187 7.21 -33.14 -30.73
C ARG A 187 5.94 -32.60 -31.43
N THR A 188 4.98 -33.46 -31.75
CA THR A 188 3.72 -33.06 -32.42
C THR A 188 2.79 -32.28 -31.50
N LYS A 189 2.65 -32.70 -30.23
CA LYS A 189 1.82 -32.00 -29.25
C LYS A 189 2.48 -30.68 -28.81
N LEU A 190 3.77 -30.70 -28.48
CA LEU A 190 4.53 -29.52 -28.05
C LEU A 190 4.63 -28.41 -29.11
N LYS A 191 4.58 -28.75 -30.40
CA LYS A 191 4.55 -27.75 -31.48
C LYS A 191 3.32 -26.83 -31.43
N LYS A 192 2.22 -27.24 -30.78
CA LYS A 192 1.02 -26.41 -30.63
C LYS A 192 1.26 -25.26 -29.66
N THR A 193 2.07 -25.48 -28.63
CA THR A 193 2.28 -24.53 -27.53
C THR A 193 3.58 -23.72 -27.66
N MET A 194 4.58 -24.22 -28.42
CA MET A 194 5.90 -23.58 -28.46
C MET A 194 6.66 -23.75 -29.79
N PRO A 195 7.71 -22.92 -30.02
CA PRO A 195 8.52 -23.00 -31.24
C PRO A 195 9.16 -24.37 -31.46
N SER A 196 9.26 -24.79 -32.73
CA SER A 196 9.70 -26.15 -33.09
C SER A 196 11.09 -26.55 -32.58
N ASN A 197 11.98 -25.58 -32.32
CA ASN A 197 13.32 -25.87 -31.81
C ASN A 197 13.26 -26.31 -30.34
N VAL A 198 12.53 -25.55 -29.52
CA VAL A 198 12.35 -25.82 -28.08
C VAL A 198 11.56 -27.12 -27.86
N ALA A 199 10.50 -27.33 -28.65
CA ALA A 199 9.72 -28.57 -28.62
C ALA A 199 10.57 -29.82 -28.94
N ARG A 200 11.52 -29.70 -29.88
CA ARG A 200 12.42 -30.82 -30.22
C ARG A 200 13.37 -31.13 -29.07
N THR A 201 13.97 -30.11 -28.46
CA THR A 201 14.89 -30.30 -27.32
C THR A 201 14.19 -30.90 -26.11
N ILE A 202 12.97 -30.46 -25.79
CA ILE A 202 12.20 -31.02 -24.66
C ILE A 202 11.81 -32.47 -24.93
N SER A 203 11.33 -32.80 -26.14
CA SER A 203 10.95 -34.18 -26.48
C SER A 203 12.14 -35.15 -26.46
N LEU A 204 13.34 -34.68 -26.84
CA LEU A 204 14.56 -35.48 -26.73
C LEU A 204 15.00 -35.63 -25.27
N ALA A 205 14.98 -34.53 -24.52
CA ALA A 205 15.30 -34.56 -23.08
C ALA A 205 14.35 -35.44 -22.28
N ALA A 206 13.06 -35.51 -22.64
CA ALA A 206 12.09 -36.39 -21.99
C ALA A 206 12.40 -37.87 -22.20
N LYS A 207 12.92 -38.25 -23.37
CA LYS A 207 13.32 -39.63 -23.69
C LYS A 207 14.63 -40.04 -23.02
N GLU A 208 15.56 -39.10 -22.89
CA GLU A 208 16.88 -39.30 -22.27
C GLU A 208 16.88 -38.88 -20.79
N SER A 209 15.71 -38.67 -20.20
CA SER A 209 15.63 -38.09 -18.85
C SER A 209 16.17 -39.02 -17.79
N MET A 210 17.00 -38.46 -16.91
CA MET A 210 17.60 -39.15 -15.77
C MET A 210 16.76 -39.05 -14.48
N GLY A 211 15.53 -38.54 -14.57
CA GLY A 211 14.65 -38.36 -13.42
C GLY A 211 14.16 -39.68 -12.82
N ALA A 212 13.68 -39.61 -11.58
CA ALA A 212 13.16 -40.77 -10.88
C ALA A 212 11.83 -41.23 -11.48
N ASP A 213 11.57 -42.54 -11.44
CA ASP A 213 10.26 -43.07 -11.75
C ASP A 213 9.32 -42.81 -10.58
N VAL A 214 8.29 -42.02 -10.83
CA VAL A 214 7.29 -41.59 -9.85
C VAL A 214 5.99 -42.32 -10.15
N SER A 215 5.20 -42.63 -9.12
CA SER A 215 3.93 -43.32 -9.31
C SER A 215 2.93 -42.45 -10.09
N GLU A 216 2.03 -43.08 -10.84
CA GLU A 216 0.95 -42.37 -11.55
C GLU A 216 0.10 -41.52 -10.60
N PHE A 217 -0.12 -42.01 -9.37
CA PHE A 217 -0.85 -41.28 -8.34
C PHE A 217 -0.13 -39.99 -7.91
N ASP A 218 1.19 -40.06 -7.69
CA ASP A 218 1.99 -38.88 -7.33
C ASP A 218 2.07 -37.87 -8.49
N LEU A 219 2.13 -38.36 -9.74
CA LEU A 219 2.08 -37.52 -10.93
C LEU A 219 0.73 -36.83 -11.10
N GLU A 220 -0.37 -37.53 -10.80
CA GLU A 220 -1.71 -36.95 -10.80
C GLU A 220 -1.82 -35.81 -9.76
N ILE A 221 -1.26 -35.99 -8.56
CA ILE A 221 -1.20 -34.93 -7.54
C ILE A 221 -0.43 -33.71 -8.06
N MET A 222 0.73 -33.91 -8.69
CA MET A 222 1.52 -32.80 -9.27
C MET A 222 0.76 -32.10 -10.40
N LYS A 223 0.04 -32.86 -11.24
CA LYS A 223 -0.79 -32.34 -12.32
C LYS A 223 -1.96 -31.52 -11.78
N ASN A 224 -2.60 -31.98 -10.70
CA ASN A 224 -3.66 -31.23 -10.01
C ASN A 224 -3.14 -29.92 -9.42
N LEU A 225 -1.96 -29.93 -8.79
CA LEU A 225 -1.31 -28.70 -8.34
C LEU A 225 -1.03 -27.73 -9.51
N ALA A 226 -0.54 -28.25 -10.63
CA ALA A 226 -0.31 -27.44 -11.83
C ALA A 226 -1.61 -26.84 -12.40
N ASN A 227 -2.71 -27.60 -12.38
CA ASN A 227 -4.03 -27.11 -12.79
C ASN A 227 -4.53 -25.98 -11.89
N GLU A 228 -4.35 -26.08 -10.57
CA GLU A 228 -4.71 -25.00 -9.65
C GLU A 228 -3.84 -23.75 -9.84
N ILE A 229 -2.54 -23.91 -10.07
CA ILE A 229 -1.68 -22.75 -10.36
C ILE A 229 -2.10 -22.10 -11.69
N LYS A 230 -2.43 -22.89 -12.71
CA LYS A 230 -2.95 -22.38 -13.99
C LYS A 230 -4.26 -21.62 -13.81
N SER A 231 -5.19 -22.14 -13.00
CA SER A 231 -6.45 -21.45 -12.71
C SER A 231 -6.22 -20.10 -12.01
N MET A 232 -5.21 -20.02 -11.13
CA MET A 232 -4.79 -18.77 -10.49
C MET A 232 -4.21 -17.75 -11.49
N TYR A 233 -3.44 -18.20 -12.49
CA TYR A 233 -2.97 -17.32 -13.58
C TYR A 233 -4.13 -16.75 -14.40
N GLU A 234 -5.11 -17.58 -14.76
CA GLU A 234 -6.32 -17.12 -15.46
C GLU A 234 -7.14 -16.15 -14.61
N TYR A 235 -7.23 -16.39 -13.30
CA TYR A 235 -7.93 -15.50 -12.38
C TYR A 235 -7.20 -14.15 -12.21
N ARG A 236 -5.86 -14.16 -12.19
CA ARG A 236 -5.04 -12.94 -12.19
C ARG A 236 -5.34 -12.07 -13.41
N GLU A 237 -5.47 -12.65 -14.61
CA GLU A 237 -5.84 -11.90 -15.82
C GLU A 237 -7.24 -11.27 -15.69
N LYS A 238 -8.22 -12.02 -15.20
CA LYS A 238 -9.59 -11.50 -14.95
C LYS A 238 -9.58 -10.33 -13.95
N LEU A 239 -8.79 -10.42 -12.89
CA LEU A 239 -8.65 -9.32 -11.93
C LEU A 239 -7.97 -8.10 -12.55
N GLN A 240 -7.02 -8.29 -13.44
CA GLN A 240 -6.38 -7.19 -14.16
C GLN A 240 -7.37 -6.47 -15.09
N GLU A 241 -8.20 -7.21 -15.83
CA GLU A 241 -9.26 -6.64 -16.68
C GLU A 241 -10.31 -5.89 -15.86
N TYR A 242 -10.72 -6.46 -14.72
CA TYR A 242 -11.62 -5.79 -13.77
C TYR A 242 -11.01 -4.48 -13.25
N LEU A 243 -9.71 -4.49 -12.91
CA LEU A 243 -8.99 -3.30 -12.47
C LEU A 243 -8.97 -2.22 -13.56
N GLU A 244 -8.67 -2.60 -14.81
CA GLU A 244 -8.64 -1.67 -15.94
C GLU A 244 -9.99 -1.00 -16.19
N THR A 245 -11.07 -1.77 -16.12
CA THR A 245 -12.44 -1.25 -16.29
C THR A 245 -12.82 -0.32 -15.14
N SER A 246 -12.58 -0.75 -13.90
CA SER A 246 -12.87 0.04 -12.70
C SER A 246 -12.09 1.35 -12.67
N MET A 247 -10.82 1.33 -13.07
CA MET A 247 -9.96 2.51 -13.07
C MET A 247 -10.39 3.54 -14.14
N LYS A 248 -10.88 3.09 -15.29
CA LYS A 248 -11.48 3.96 -16.33
C LYS A 248 -12.73 4.66 -15.83
N GLU A 249 -13.56 3.99 -15.05
CA GLU A 249 -14.77 4.59 -14.46
C GLU A 249 -14.43 5.62 -13.37
N ILE A 250 -13.44 5.31 -12.53
CA ILE A 250 -13.21 6.06 -11.28
C ILE A 250 -12.22 7.21 -11.48
N ALA A 251 -11.14 7.00 -12.24
CA ALA A 251 -10.15 8.04 -12.52
C ALA A 251 -9.63 7.93 -13.97
N PRO A 252 -10.42 8.41 -14.95
CA PRO A 252 -10.06 8.35 -16.36
C PRO A 252 -8.81 9.17 -16.70
N ASN A 253 -8.61 10.35 -16.10
CA ASN A 253 -7.45 11.18 -16.37
C ASN A 253 -6.16 10.51 -15.88
N LEU A 254 -6.17 9.99 -14.64
CA LEU A 254 -5.03 9.25 -14.10
C LEU A 254 -4.71 8.01 -14.94
N THR A 255 -5.73 7.28 -15.39
CA THR A 255 -5.57 6.11 -16.25
C THR A 255 -4.87 6.44 -17.56
N LYS A 256 -5.25 7.54 -18.22
CA LYS A 256 -4.61 7.98 -19.48
C LYS A 256 -3.17 8.47 -19.26
N VAL A 257 -2.89 9.15 -18.14
CA VAL A 257 -1.55 9.71 -17.87
C VAL A 257 -0.55 8.65 -17.40
N ALA A 258 -0.95 7.77 -16.47
CA ALA A 258 -0.04 6.83 -15.81
C ALA A 258 -0.24 5.37 -16.24
N GLY A 259 -1.39 5.02 -16.82
CA GLY A 259 -1.85 3.65 -17.00
C GLY A 259 -2.66 3.13 -15.80
N ALA A 260 -3.55 2.18 -16.04
CA ALA A 260 -4.45 1.64 -15.02
C ALA A 260 -3.70 0.98 -13.85
N SER A 261 -2.73 0.10 -14.14
CA SER A 261 -1.99 -0.64 -13.11
C SER A 261 -1.16 0.28 -12.21
N LEU A 262 -0.46 1.27 -12.79
CA LEU A 262 0.34 2.22 -12.03
C LEU A 262 -0.56 3.20 -11.26
N GLY A 263 -1.62 3.71 -11.88
CA GLY A 263 -2.58 4.60 -11.24
C GLY A 263 -3.24 3.95 -10.02
N ALA A 264 -3.72 2.72 -10.17
CA ALA A 264 -4.31 1.95 -9.08
C ALA A 264 -3.30 1.68 -7.96
N ARG A 265 -2.04 1.36 -8.29
CA ARG A 265 -0.97 1.16 -7.30
C ARG A 265 -0.65 2.44 -6.52
N LEU A 266 -0.70 3.62 -7.16
CA LEU A 266 -0.56 4.90 -6.48
C LEU A 266 -1.71 5.16 -5.49
N ILE A 267 -2.94 4.83 -5.88
CA ILE A 267 -4.13 4.94 -5.01
C ILE A 267 -4.01 3.99 -3.82
N SER A 268 -3.60 2.74 -4.05
CA SER A 268 -3.38 1.75 -2.98
C SER A 268 -2.33 2.22 -1.97
N LEU A 269 -1.16 2.66 -2.44
CA LEU A 269 -0.08 3.14 -1.57
C LEU A 269 -0.45 4.42 -0.80
N ALA A 270 -1.28 5.28 -1.38
CA ALA A 270 -1.77 6.46 -0.68
C ALA A 270 -2.88 6.13 0.34
N GLY A 271 -3.56 4.99 0.17
CA GLY A 271 -4.70 4.57 1.01
C GLY A 271 -6.05 5.14 0.56
N GLY A 272 -6.19 5.52 -0.71
CA GLY A 272 -7.42 6.08 -1.29
C GLY A 272 -7.19 7.33 -2.14
N ILE A 273 -8.18 7.70 -2.95
CA ILE A 273 -8.08 8.83 -3.89
C ILE A 273 -8.02 10.16 -3.14
N GLU A 274 -8.83 10.32 -2.09
CA GLU A 274 -8.89 11.57 -1.32
C GLU A 274 -7.54 11.89 -0.66
N ARG A 275 -6.88 10.87 -0.12
CA ARG A 275 -5.55 11.03 0.48
C ARG A 275 -4.50 11.32 -0.59
N LEU A 276 -4.56 10.63 -1.73
CA LEU A 276 -3.67 10.86 -2.86
C LEU A 276 -3.80 12.29 -3.42
N LEU A 277 -5.01 12.84 -3.50
CA LEU A 277 -5.30 14.20 -3.95
C LEU A 277 -4.61 15.28 -3.10
N ARG A 278 -4.55 15.07 -1.78
CA ARG A 278 -3.91 15.98 -0.82
C ARG A 278 -2.37 15.92 -0.89
N LEU A 279 -1.79 14.88 -1.47
CA LEU A 279 -0.33 14.74 -1.54
C LEU A 279 0.26 15.75 -2.55
N PRO A 280 1.42 16.34 -2.23
CA PRO A 280 2.15 17.14 -3.21
C PRO A 280 2.85 16.24 -4.24
N ALA A 281 3.11 16.78 -5.43
CA ALA A 281 3.79 16.07 -6.51
C ALA A 281 5.15 15.47 -6.10
N SER A 282 5.89 16.13 -5.19
CA SER A 282 7.16 15.62 -4.67
C SER A 282 7.01 14.34 -3.85
N THR A 283 5.90 14.19 -3.11
CA THR A 283 5.61 12.96 -2.36
C THR A 283 5.16 11.85 -3.30
N ILE A 284 4.31 12.19 -4.29
CA ILE A 284 3.90 11.27 -5.34
C ILE A 284 5.12 10.71 -6.10
N GLN A 285 6.14 11.52 -6.34
CA GLN A 285 7.39 11.10 -6.98
C GLN A 285 8.11 9.95 -6.27
N VAL A 286 8.11 9.95 -4.93
CA VAL A 286 8.87 9.00 -4.10
C VAL A 286 8.00 7.93 -3.44
N ILE A 287 6.69 7.93 -3.70
CA ILE A 287 5.76 6.98 -3.05
C ILE A 287 6.14 5.53 -3.37
N GLY A 288 6.17 4.69 -2.34
CA GLY A 288 6.67 3.30 -2.40
C GLY A 288 8.21 3.15 -2.33
N ALA A 289 8.99 4.24 -2.34
CA ALA A 289 10.41 4.22 -1.96
C ALA A 289 10.63 4.65 -0.51
N GLU A 290 9.64 4.42 0.36
CA GLU A 290 9.64 4.87 1.75
C GLU A 290 10.85 4.36 2.53
N LYS A 291 11.21 3.08 2.38
CA LYS A 291 12.39 2.49 3.03
C LYS A 291 13.67 3.25 2.68
N ALA A 292 13.87 3.57 1.40
CA ALA A 292 15.04 4.31 0.93
C ALA A 292 15.00 5.79 1.38
N LEU A 293 13.81 6.39 1.43
CA LEU A 293 13.61 7.75 1.94
C LEU A 293 13.95 7.83 3.44
N PHE A 294 13.46 6.87 4.24
CA PHE A 294 13.77 6.80 5.67
C PHE A 294 15.25 6.48 5.93
N ALA A 295 15.87 5.62 5.11
CA ALA A 295 17.31 5.40 5.15
C ALA A 295 18.09 6.69 4.84
N HIS A 296 17.66 7.50 3.86
CA HIS A 296 18.27 8.81 3.60
C HIS A 296 18.14 9.75 4.82
N LEU A 297 16.97 9.83 5.43
CA LEU A 297 16.71 10.71 6.57
C LEU A 297 17.49 10.28 7.83
N ARG A 298 17.58 8.96 8.08
CA ARG A 298 18.22 8.41 9.29
C ARG A 298 19.73 8.23 9.13
N GLU A 299 20.15 7.69 7.99
CA GLU A 299 21.52 7.19 7.76
C GLU A 299 22.30 8.08 6.79
N ARG A 300 21.73 9.22 6.35
CA ARG A 300 22.31 10.13 5.35
C ARG A 300 22.72 9.40 4.05
N ALA A 301 22.02 8.32 3.70
CA ALA A 301 22.16 7.62 2.43
C ALA A 301 21.83 8.56 1.25
N LEU A 302 21.95 8.13 -0.01
CA LEU A 302 21.51 8.97 -1.13
C LEU A 302 19.97 9.06 -1.16
N PRO A 303 19.37 10.23 -1.41
CA PRO A 303 17.92 10.36 -1.49
C PRO A 303 17.38 9.56 -2.69
N PRO A 304 16.22 8.88 -2.54
CA PRO A 304 15.58 8.20 -3.65
C PRO A 304 15.10 9.22 -4.70
N LYS A 305 15.28 8.89 -5.98
CA LYS A 305 14.88 9.77 -7.09
C LYS A 305 13.45 9.52 -7.56
N HIS A 306 12.94 8.32 -7.36
CA HIS A 306 11.63 7.88 -7.79
C HIS A 306 11.19 6.71 -6.91
N GLY A 307 9.89 6.55 -6.74
CA GLY A 307 9.27 5.37 -6.16
C GLY A 307 8.66 4.47 -7.22
N VAL A 308 7.41 4.05 -7.00
CA VAL A 308 6.67 3.14 -7.89
C VAL A 308 6.48 3.73 -9.29
N ILE A 309 6.46 5.05 -9.43
CA ILE A 309 6.37 5.75 -10.72
C ILE A 309 7.47 5.32 -11.70
N PHE A 310 8.58 4.78 -11.22
CA PHE A 310 9.62 4.19 -12.07
C PHE A 310 9.10 3.13 -13.06
N GLN A 311 7.99 2.46 -12.74
CA GLN A 311 7.35 1.48 -13.62
C GLN A 311 6.76 2.11 -14.89
N HIS A 312 6.63 3.43 -14.96
CA HIS A 312 6.09 4.11 -16.12
C HIS A 312 6.99 3.93 -17.36
N PRO A 313 6.44 3.57 -18.54
CA PRO A 313 7.23 3.30 -19.75
C PRO A 313 8.14 4.47 -20.17
N LEU A 314 7.67 5.72 -20.03
CA LEU A 314 8.48 6.91 -20.32
C LEU A 314 9.71 7.07 -19.42
N ILE A 315 9.77 6.44 -18.25
CA ILE A 315 10.98 6.47 -17.41
C ILE A 315 11.91 5.33 -17.82
N GLN A 316 11.39 4.10 -17.87
CA GLN A 316 12.20 2.92 -18.18
C GLN A 316 12.80 2.96 -19.59
N GLY A 317 12.07 3.52 -20.56
CA GLY A 317 12.53 3.67 -21.94
C GLY A 317 13.61 4.74 -22.14
N ASN A 318 14.02 5.46 -21.09
CA ASN A 318 15.01 6.53 -21.18
C ASN A 318 16.29 6.22 -20.39
N PRO A 319 17.41 6.90 -20.68
CA PRO A 319 18.66 6.69 -19.95
C PRO A 319 18.61 7.07 -18.47
N TRP A 320 19.40 6.38 -17.64
CA TRP A 320 19.38 6.47 -16.18
C TRP A 320 19.62 7.87 -15.59
N TRP A 321 20.36 8.74 -16.30
CA TRP A 321 20.61 10.11 -15.84
C TRP A 321 19.38 11.03 -15.98
N LEU A 322 18.41 10.65 -16.81
CA LEU A 322 17.17 11.41 -17.03
C LEU A 322 16.02 10.96 -16.13
N HIS A 323 16.09 9.74 -15.57
CA HIS A 323 15.00 9.13 -14.79
C HIS A 323 14.41 10.05 -13.73
N GLY A 324 15.24 10.72 -12.93
CA GLY A 324 14.75 11.61 -11.86
C GLY A 324 14.05 12.87 -12.36
N LYS A 325 14.48 13.43 -13.50
CA LYS A 325 13.86 14.63 -14.10
C LYS A 325 12.52 14.28 -14.75
N ILE A 326 12.49 13.15 -15.45
CA ILE A 326 11.27 12.62 -16.08
C ILE A 326 10.27 12.22 -14.99
N ALA A 327 10.70 11.52 -13.94
CA ALA A 327 9.86 11.16 -12.80
C ALA A 327 9.19 12.39 -12.19
N ARG A 328 9.94 13.47 -11.94
CA ARG A 328 9.37 14.72 -11.44
C ARG A 328 8.31 15.32 -12.37
N ALA A 329 8.58 15.36 -13.67
CA ALA A 329 7.62 15.88 -14.66
C ALA A 329 6.33 15.07 -14.67
N ILE A 330 6.44 13.74 -14.65
CA ILE A 330 5.30 12.82 -14.61
C ILE A 330 4.52 12.98 -13.30
N SER A 331 5.18 13.04 -12.14
CA SER A 331 4.50 13.22 -10.85
C SER A 331 3.71 14.52 -10.76
N CYS A 332 4.21 15.61 -11.38
CA CYS A 332 3.47 16.85 -11.49
C CYS A 332 2.19 16.68 -12.31
N LYS A 333 2.26 15.99 -13.45
CA LYS A 333 1.10 15.77 -14.32
C LYS A 333 0.09 14.79 -13.69
N ILE A 334 0.57 13.74 -13.03
CA ILE A 334 -0.25 12.82 -12.23
C ILE A 334 -0.99 13.58 -11.13
N SER A 335 -0.33 14.46 -10.38
CA SER A 335 -0.97 15.26 -9.32
C SER A 335 -2.11 16.14 -9.85
N ILE A 336 -1.96 16.68 -11.06
CA ILE A 336 -3.02 17.46 -11.73
C ILE A 336 -4.15 16.54 -12.20
N ALA A 337 -3.83 15.39 -12.79
CA ALA A 337 -4.81 14.41 -13.26
C ALA A 337 -5.72 13.92 -12.13
N ILE A 338 -5.16 13.55 -10.98
CA ILE A 338 -5.93 13.08 -9.81
C ILE A 338 -6.89 14.15 -9.30
N ARG A 339 -6.45 15.41 -9.29
CA ARG A 339 -7.31 16.53 -8.88
C ARG A 339 -8.44 16.73 -9.88
N ALA A 340 -8.14 16.68 -11.17
CA ALA A 340 -9.16 16.79 -12.21
C ALA A 340 -10.18 15.65 -12.14
N ASP A 341 -9.73 14.40 -11.89
CA ASP A 341 -10.60 13.25 -11.68
C ASP A 341 -11.53 13.45 -10.48
N ALA A 342 -11.01 13.95 -9.35
CA ALA A 342 -11.83 14.19 -8.16
C ALA A 342 -12.85 15.32 -8.33
N PHE A 343 -12.58 16.30 -9.20
CA PHE A 343 -13.50 17.39 -9.52
C PHE A 343 -14.31 17.17 -10.82
N GLY A 344 -14.17 16.02 -11.48
CA GLY A 344 -14.96 15.63 -12.65
C GLY A 344 -14.61 16.33 -13.98
N ASN A 345 -13.42 16.91 -14.12
CA ASN A 345 -12.99 17.56 -15.37
C ASN A 345 -12.16 16.61 -16.23
N ASP A 346 -12.52 16.41 -17.51
CA ASP A 346 -11.67 15.66 -18.44
C ASP A 346 -10.66 16.59 -19.11
N ILE A 347 -9.40 16.50 -18.66
CA ILE A 347 -8.26 17.27 -19.20
C ILE A 347 -7.13 16.32 -19.65
N SER A 348 -7.47 15.05 -19.83
CA SER A 348 -6.52 13.96 -19.94
C SER A 348 -5.60 14.08 -21.17
N ASP A 349 -6.16 14.42 -22.33
CA ASP A 349 -5.40 14.49 -23.59
C ASP A 349 -4.38 15.64 -23.56
N MET A 350 -4.77 16.80 -23.03
CA MET A 350 -3.88 17.93 -22.81
C MET A 350 -2.72 17.57 -21.87
N LEU A 351 -3.00 16.83 -20.79
CA LEU A 351 -1.97 16.41 -19.84
C LEU A 351 -0.96 15.45 -20.46
N VAL A 352 -1.41 14.52 -21.30
CA VAL A 352 -0.54 13.57 -22.01
C VAL A 352 0.34 14.31 -23.02
N GLU A 353 -0.21 15.25 -23.78
CA GLU A 353 0.55 16.04 -24.75
C GLU A 353 1.63 16.88 -24.04
N ASP A 354 1.25 17.59 -22.98
CA ASP A 354 2.19 18.37 -22.17
C ASP A 354 3.29 17.50 -21.54
N MET A 355 2.93 16.31 -21.05
CA MET A 355 3.88 15.36 -20.49
C MET A 355 4.91 14.96 -21.54
N ASN A 356 4.46 14.60 -22.74
CA ASN A 356 5.34 14.19 -23.84
C ASN A 356 6.24 15.33 -24.31
N LYS A 357 5.69 16.55 -24.46
CA LYS A 357 6.47 17.77 -24.74
C LYS A 357 7.55 17.98 -23.69
N LYS A 358 7.21 17.83 -22.41
CA LYS A 358 8.19 18.05 -21.33
C LYS A 358 9.29 16.99 -21.31
N VAL A 359 8.94 15.74 -21.58
CA VAL A 359 9.92 14.65 -21.71
C VAL A 359 10.85 14.90 -22.90
N ALA A 360 10.34 15.35 -24.04
CA ALA A 360 11.15 15.72 -25.20
C ALA A 360 12.13 16.85 -24.89
N GLU A 361 11.67 17.94 -24.26
CA GLU A 361 12.55 19.03 -23.82
C GLU A 361 13.67 18.55 -22.89
N ILE A 362 13.37 17.61 -21.98
CA ILE A 362 14.37 17.06 -21.05
C ILE A 362 15.44 16.27 -21.80
N LYS A 363 15.05 15.52 -22.84
CA LYS A 363 16.01 14.78 -23.69
C LYS A 363 16.93 15.73 -24.43
N GLU A 364 16.36 16.76 -25.06
CA GLU A 364 17.14 17.76 -25.81
C GLU A 364 18.09 18.56 -24.93
N LYS A 365 17.66 18.94 -23.72
CA LYS A 365 18.48 19.71 -22.78
C LYS A 365 19.60 18.89 -22.13
N PHE A 366 19.45 17.56 -22.06
CA PHE A 366 20.40 16.68 -21.37
C PHE A 366 20.75 15.44 -22.20
N PRO A 367 21.38 15.62 -23.37
CA PRO A 367 21.73 14.51 -24.26
C PRO A 367 22.80 13.61 -23.63
N GLU A 368 23.72 14.19 -22.87
CA GLU A 368 24.81 13.47 -22.22
C GLU A 368 24.60 13.31 -20.70
N PRO A 369 25.15 12.23 -20.10
CA PRO A 369 25.18 12.08 -18.66
C PRO A 369 25.98 13.22 -18.05
N THR A 370 25.35 13.96 -17.13
CA THR A 370 26.05 14.97 -16.33
C THR A 370 27.25 14.31 -15.66
N ARG A 371 28.46 14.75 -16.03
CA ARG A 371 29.71 14.25 -15.42
C ARG A 371 29.59 14.41 -13.91
N LYS A 372 29.51 13.29 -13.16
CA LYS A 372 29.48 13.33 -11.69
C LYS A 372 30.74 14.07 -11.23
N ARG A 373 30.59 15.30 -10.74
CA ARG A 373 31.65 15.93 -9.94
C ARG A 373 31.88 14.98 -8.76
N ARG A 374 33.10 14.47 -8.62
CA ARG A 374 33.47 13.66 -7.46
C ARG A 374 33.08 14.47 -6.20
N PRO A 375 32.46 13.86 -5.18
CA PRO A 375 32.19 14.56 -3.93
C PRO A 375 33.49 15.22 -3.47
N ARG A 376 33.48 16.54 -3.24
CA ARG A 376 34.60 17.17 -2.54
C ARG A 376 34.66 16.50 -1.16
N PRO A 377 35.82 16.00 -0.71
CA PRO A 377 35.97 15.53 0.66
C PRO A 377 35.47 16.61 1.60
N ASP A 378 34.62 16.24 2.54
CA ASP A 378 34.02 17.15 3.51
C ASP A 378 35.15 17.71 4.39
N THR A 379 35.69 18.88 4.06
CA THR A 379 36.76 19.55 4.83
C THR A 379 36.22 20.21 6.09
N ARG A 380 35.22 19.60 6.73
CA ARG A 380 34.64 20.06 7.98
C ARG A 380 34.78 18.97 9.03
N SER A 381 35.80 19.15 9.87
CA SER A 381 36.05 18.51 11.18
C SER A 381 37.24 17.54 11.25
N PHE A 382 38.45 18.07 11.07
CA PHE A 382 39.56 17.75 11.97
C PHE A 382 40.05 19.05 12.61
N GLY A 383 39.18 19.60 13.48
CA GLY A 383 39.56 20.67 14.39
C GLY A 383 40.52 20.12 15.45
N ASN A 384 41.80 20.40 15.24
CA ASN A 384 42.76 20.83 16.25
C ASN A 384 42.44 20.42 17.71
N LYS A 385 42.78 19.19 18.10
CA LYS A 385 43.10 18.89 19.50
C LYS A 385 44.61 18.96 19.63
N GLY A 386 45.07 20.03 20.26
CA GLY A 386 46.48 20.35 20.47
C GLY A 386 47.26 19.19 21.06
N GLY A 387 48.47 19.01 20.52
CA GLY A 387 49.49 18.19 21.16
C GLY A 387 49.82 18.78 22.52
N GLN A 388 49.70 17.95 23.55
CA GLN A 388 50.51 18.11 24.75
C GLN A 388 51.65 17.11 24.66
N ASP A 389 52.85 17.67 24.61
CA ASP A 389 54.12 17.01 24.85
C ASP A 389 54.04 16.04 26.02
N ARG A 390 54.44 14.79 25.79
CA ARG A 390 55.20 14.01 26.78
C ARG A 390 56.22 13.13 26.08
N ASP A 391 57.41 13.69 25.97
CA ASP A 391 58.68 12.98 25.99
C ASP A 391 58.65 11.82 27.00
N ARG A 392 58.87 10.60 26.54
CA ARG A 392 59.66 9.60 27.29
C ARG A 392 60.52 8.78 26.34
N ARG A 393 61.79 9.17 26.33
CA ARG A 393 62.95 8.37 25.91
C ARG A 393 62.92 7.02 26.63
N SER A 394 63.15 5.93 25.89
CA SER A 394 63.94 4.80 26.39
C SER A 394 64.82 4.29 25.25
N GLN A 395 66.12 4.31 25.53
CA GLN A 395 67.21 3.86 24.68
C GLN A 395 67.33 2.33 24.63
N GLY A 396 68.07 1.86 23.62
CA GLY A 396 68.74 0.55 23.56
C GLY A 396 67.98 -0.46 22.71
N ASP A 397 68.57 -1.20 21.77
CA ASP A 397 69.99 -1.37 21.43
C ASP A 397 70.10 -2.19 20.11
N ARG A 398 71.21 -2.00 19.37
CA ARG A 398 71.83 -2.92 18.36
C ARG A 398 71.25 -3.10 16.93
N LYS A 399 71.73 -2.25 15.99
CA LYS A 399 72.75 -2.44 14.90
C LYS A 399 72.90 -3.81 14.12
N PRO A 400 73.59 -3.86 12.94
CA PRO A 400 72.97 -4.13 11.61
C PRO A 400 73.69 -5.16 10.68
N PHE A 401 73.14 -5.34 9.46
CA PHE A 401 73.77 -5.67 8.15
C PHE A 401 74.63 -6.94 7.94
N ASP A 402 74.26 -7.76 6.93
CA ASP A 402 75.09 -8.23 5.79
C ASP A 402 74.36 -9.38 5.04
N LYS A 403 74.66 -9.82 3.81
CA LYS A 403 75.01 -9.29 2.47
C LYS A 403 75.21 -10.55 1.57
N LYS A 404 75.22 -10.39 0.24
CA LYS A 404 75.62 -11.32 -0.85
C LYS A 404 74.49 -12.16 -1.48
N GLY A 405 74.39 -12.32 -2.80
CA GLY A 405 75.25 -11.93 -3.92
C GLY A 405 74.54 -12.17 -5.27
N GLU A 406 74.94 -11.38 -6.26
CA GLU A 406 74.47 -11.24 -7.65
C GLU A 406 74.88 -12.42 -8.59
N PRO A 407 74.91 -12.30 -9.94
CA PRO A 407 73.87 -11.93 -10.94
C PRO A 407 73.83 -12.94 -12.13
N ARG A 408 72.96 -12.72 -13.13
CA ARG A 408 73.37 -12.80 -14.56
C ARG A 408 72.38 -12.07 -15.48
N LYS A 409 72.92 -11.07 -16.20
CA LYS A 409 72.32 -10.39 -17.36
C LYS A 409 72.64 -11.16 -18.64
N GLY A 410 71.80 -11.00 -19.66
CA GLY A 410 72.08 -11.33 -21.06
C GLY A 410 70.99 -10.76 -21.98
N ASP A 411 71.27 -9.60 -22.58
CA ASP A 411 70.42 -8.86 -23.52
C ASP A 411 70.26 -9.55 -24.88
N SER A 412 69.11 -9.39 -25.53
CA SER A 412 69.04 -9.05 -26.97
C SER A 412 67.67 -8.49 -27.38
N LYS A 413 67.71 -7.47 -28.24
CA LYS A 413 66.61 -6.61 -28.73
C LYS A 413 65.74 -7.28 -29.80
N LYS A 414 64.42 -7.02 -29.79
CA LYS A 414 63.61 -6.33 -30.84
C LYS A 414 62.15 -6.82 -30.88
N GLY A 415 61.22 -5.86 -30.77
CA GLY A 415 60.00 -5.74 -31.61
C GLY A 415 58.81 -6.67 -31.36
N GLY A 416 57.65 -6.11 -30.98
CA GLY A 416 56.34 -6.75 -31.15
C GLY A 416 55.30 -6.35 -30.10
N LYS A 417 54.24 -5.64 -30.52
CA LYS A 417 53.09 -5.18 -29.70
C LYS A 417 52.43 -6.33 -28.91
N PRO A 418 51.92 -6.12 -27.67
CA PRO A 418 51.00 -7.06 -27.06
C PRO A 418 49.53 -6.68 -27.31
N PHE A 419 48.80 -7.68 -27.80
CA PHE A 419 47.35 -7.76 -27.93
C PHE A 419 46.62 -7.61 -26.58
N GLY A 420 45.36 -7.18 -26.69
CA GLY A 420 44.50 -6.75 -25.60
C GLY A 420 44.15 -7.79 -24.54
N LYS A 421 44.02 -7.28 -23.30
CA LYS A 421 43.38 -7.96 -22.18
C LYS A 421 41.89 -7.62 -22.16
N LYS A 422 41.06 -8.66 -22.18
CA LYS A 422 39.64 -8.62 -21.82
C LYS A 422 39.48 -8.21 -20.34
N PRO A 423 38.46 -7.43 -19.97
CA PRO A 423 38.15 -7.14 -18.57
C PRO A 423 37.46 -8.34 -17.91
N ALA A 424 37.90 -8.63 -16.68
CA ALA A 424 37.38 -9.69 -15.82
C ALA A 424 35.97 -9.36 -15.31
N GLY A 425 35.09 -10.37 -15.36
CA GLY A 425 33.81 -10.37 -14.67
C GLY A 425 33.98 -10.45 -13.15
N ARG A 426 32.98 -9.94 -12.43
CA ARG A 426 32.80 -10.22 -11.00
C ARG A 426 31.37 -10.71 -10.80
N ASP A 427 31.31 -11.97 -10.40
CA ASP A 427 30.12 -12.68 -9.96
C ASP A 427 29.48 -12.05 -8.73
N ASP A 428 28.16 -12.22 -8.71
CA ASP A 428 27.27 -12.13 -7.57
C ASP A 428 27.75 -12.96 -6.38
N ARG A 429 27.68 -12.37 -5.19
CA ARG A 429 27.49 -13.13 -3.95
C ARG A 429 26.21 -12.68 -3.29
N ARG A 430 25.23 -13.59 -3.35
CA ARG A 430 24.12 -13.72 -2.41
C ARG A 430 24.71 -13.75 -0.99
N ASP A 431 24.19 -12.93 -0.10
CA ASP A 431 24.44 -13.04 1.34
C ASP A 431 23.10 -13.39 2.00
N ASP A 432 22.75 -14.67 1.93
CA ASP A 432 21.84 -15.31 2.87
C ASP A 432 22.60 -15.52 4.18
N ARG A 433 22.42 -14.61 5.13
CA ARG A 433 22.79 -14.88 6.53
C ARG A 433 21.53 -14.98 7.37
N ARG A 434 21.24 -16.23 7.74
CA ARG A 434 20.39 -16.61 8.87
C ARG A 434 20.89 -15.89 10.12
N ASP A 435 20.04 -15.06 10.74
CA ASP A 435 20.21 -14.62 12.11
C ASP A 435 19.19 -15.32 13.00
N ASP A 436 19.59 -16.49 13.51
CA ASP A 436 19.05 -17.08 14.73
C ASP A 436 19.58 -16.26 15.92
N ARG A 437 18.79 -15.30 16.43
CA ARG A 437 18.98 -14.80 17.81
C ARG A 437 17.67 -14.68 18.57
N LYS A 438 17.61 -15.54 19.59
CA LYS A 438 16.63 -15.66 20.68
C LYS A 438 16.12 -14.32 21.19
N SER A 439 14.82 -14.30 21.40
CA SER A 439 14.06 -13.37 22.21
C SER A 439 14.53 -13.38 23.68
N ASP A 440 15.21 -12.33 24.12
CA ASP A 440 15.30 -11.96 25.52
C ASP A 440 14.57 -10.64 25.75
N LYS A 441 13.31 -10.74 26.15
CA LYS A 441 12.56 -9.62 26.76
C LYS A 441 13.06 -9.46 28.20
N LYS A 442 13.63 -8.30 28.54
CA LYS A 442 13.58 -7.76 29.90
C LYS A 442 13.06 -6.32 29.91
N PRO A 443 12.24 -5.96 30.92
CA PRO A 443 11.45 -4.74 30.92
C PRO A 443 12.24 -3.57 31.52
N PHE A 444 12.14 -2.39 30.92
CA PHE A 444 12.55 -1.14 31.56
C PHE A 444 11.36 -0.48 32.23
N GLY A 445 11.38 -0.48 33.57
CA GLY A 445 10.55 0.36 34.41
C GLY A 445 11.16 1.76 34.52
N GLY A 446 10.28 2.76 34.50
CA GLY A 446 10.53 4.13 34.92
C GLY A 446 9.22 4.72 35.45
N LYS A 447 9.13 4.87 36.78
CA LYS A 447 8.00 5.50 37.49
C LYS A 447 7.91 7.01 37.14
N PRO A 448 6.71 7.59 37.30
CA PRO A 448 6.59 8.72 38.24
C PRO A 448 5.59 8.43 39.38
N LYS A 449 5.86 9.04 40.54
CA LYS A 449 4.97 9.22 41.72
C LYS A 449 3.76 10.10 41.29
N GLY A 450 2.56 10.08 41.88
CA GLY A 450 1.99 9.47 43.08
C GLY A 450 0.52 9.93 43.25
N SER A 451 -0.10 9.53 44.38
CA SER A 451 -1.50 9.75 44.82
C SER A 451 -2.55 8.93 44.04
N GLY A 452 -3.49 8.20 44.62
CA GLY A 452 -3.97 8.05 46.00
C GLY A 452 -5.44 7.64 45.92
N ASN A 453 -5.83 6.61 46.69
CA ASN A 453 -7.19 6.12 46.96
C ASN A 453 -7.93 5.27 45.89
N GLN A 454 -7.97 3.96 46.16
CA GLN A 454 -9.17 3.13 45.96
C GLN A 454 -9.97 3.06 47.26
N PRO A 455 -11.30 2.89 47.18
CA PRO A 455 -12.04 2.06 48.12
C PRO A 455 -12.60 0.78 47.44
N PRO A 456 -13.01 -0.25 48.22
CA PRO A 456 -13.19 -1.61 47.73
C PRO A 456 -14.65 -2.09 47.57
N LYS A 457 -14.82 -3.10 46.71
CA LYS A 457 -15.78 -4.25 46.70
C LYS A 457 -17.29 -4.01 46.85
N GLU A 458 -18.06 -4.61 45.92
CA GLU A 458 -19.09 -5.67 46.11
C GLU A 458 -19.78 -5.94 44.74
N ARG A 459 -19.76 -7.16 44.16
CA ARG A 459 -20.53 -8.40 44.35
C ARG A 459 -21.98 -8.39 43.84
N SER A 460 -22.35 -9.55 43.27
CA SER A 460 -23.64 -9.98 42.69
C SER A 460 -23.88 -9.54 41.22
N GLY A 461 -24.38 -10.35 40.30
CA GLY A 461 -24.91 -11.72 40.32
C GLY A 461 -25.64 -11.98 38.98
N GLU A 462 -25.85 -13.26 38.68
CA GLU A 462 -26.82 -13.83 37.70
C GLU A 462 -26.42 -14.20 36.25
N LYS A 463 -26.34 -15.54 36.09
CA LYS A 463 -27.16 -16.44 35.24
C LYS A 463 -26.83 -16.66 33.74
N ARG A 464 -26.51 -17.95 33.50
CA ARG A 464 -27.06 -18.89 32.47
C ARG A 464 -26.72 -18.57 31.01
N ARG A 465 -26.42 -19.48 30.09
CA ARG A 465 -26.28 -20.93 29.87
C ARG A 465 -25.28 -20.99 28.67
N ASP A 466 -24.43 -21.98 28.46
CA ASP A 466 -24.86 -23.26 27.89
C ASP A 466 -23.69 -24.26 27.90
N SER A 467 -24.07 -25.53 27.99
CA SER A 467 -23.20 -26.70 28.09
C SER A 467 -22.91 -27.30 26.72
N THR A 468 -21.67 -27.74 26.46
CA THR A 468 -21.40 -29.06 25.84
C THR A 468 -19.93 -29.48 25.91
N LYS A 469 -19.69 -30.42 26.82
CA LYS A 469 -18.75 -31.56 26.88
C LYS A 469 -17.41 -31.53 26.11
N LYS A 470 -16.33 -31.55 26.90
CA LYS A 470 -15.01 -32.13 26.60
C LYS A 470 -15.07 -33.66 26.66
N VAL A 471 -14.42 -34.34 25.71
CA VAL A 471 -13.95 -35.73 25.87
C VAL A 471 -12.43 -35.74 25.65
N LYS A 472 -11.69 -36.18 26.67
CA LYS A 472 -10.27 -36.53 26.61
C LYS A 472 -10.16 -37.96 26.06
N ALA A 473 -9.20 -38.21 25.16
CA ALA A 473 -8.71 -39.56 24.90
C ALA A 473 -7.17 -39.53 24.82
N GLU A 474 -6.57 -40.45 25.56
CA GLU A 474 -5.14 -40.59 25.81
C GLU A 474 -4.40 -41.27 24.65
N ARG A 475 -3.09 -41.00 24.60
CA ARG A 475 -2.11 -41.60 23.70
C ARG A 475 -1.96 -43.10 23.96
N LYS A 476 -1.85 -43.90 22.90
CA LYS A 476 -1.23 -45.24 22.96
C LYS A 476 -0.18 -45.37 21.86
N VAL A 477 1.06 -45.53 22.31
CA VAL A 477 2.26 -45.87 21.53
C VAL A 477 2.23 -47.38 21.30
N ILE A 478 2.40 -47.84 20.05
CA ILE A 478 2.75 -49.25 19.77
C ILE A 478 3.86 -49.26 18.72
N GLY A 479 4.99 -49.81 19.15
CA GLY A 479 6.16 -50.09 18.33
C GLY A 479 6.06 -51.42 17.59
N LYS A 480 7.12 -51.65 16.82
CA LYS A 480 7.32 -52.68 15.81
C LYS A 480 7.38 -54.13 16.34
N THR A 481 7.18 -55.02 15.36
CA THR A 481 7.75 -56.38 15.11
C THR A 481 7.11 -57.66 15.67
N SER A 482 7.04 -58.63 14.73
CA SER A 482 6.88 -60.09 14.79
C SER A 482 5.45 -60.58 14.51
N SER A 483 5.17 -61.64 13.76
CA SER A 483 5.95 -62.66 13.05
C SER A 483 4.95 -63.61 12.37
N GLN A 484 5.34 -64.19 11.23
CA GLN A 484 4.98 -65.53 10.75
C GLN A 484 3.54 -65.88 10.31
N ASN A 485 3.53 -66.53 9.14
CA ASN A 485 2.51 -67.34 8.45
C ASN A 485 1.45 -66.61 7.63
#